data_AF-A0A2H6N900-F1
#
_entry.id   AF-A0A2H6N900-F1
#
_cell.length_a   1.000
_cell.length_b   1.000
_cell.length_c   1.000
_cell.angle_alpha   90.00
_cell.angle_beta   90.00
_cell.angle_gamma   90.00
#
_symmetry.space_group_name_H-M   'P 1'
#
loop_
_entity.id
_entity.type
_entity.pdbx_description
1 polymer ?
#
loop_
_entity_poly.entity_id
_entity_poly.type
_entity_poly.pdbx_seq_one_letter_code
_entity_poly.pdbx_strand_id
1 'polypeptide(L)'
;GYIKDLFTCTIKRLKAADIDQEVKERAISCMGQIICSLGDNLGSDLSNTLQIFLERLKNEITRLTTVKALTLIAGSPLKIDLRPVLGEGVPILASFLRKNQRALKLGTLSALD
;
A
#
# COMPACT_ATOMS: atom_id res chain seq x y z
N GLY A 1 -0.49 16.31 16.97
CA GLY A 1 -1.38 16.95 15.97
C GLY A 1 -1.98 15.83 15.18
N TYR A 2 -3.31 15.78 15.07
CA TYR A 2 -4.06 14.54 14.80
C TYR A 2 -3.55 13.71 13.61
N ILE A 3 -3.07 14.35 12.52
CA ILE A 3 -2.48 13.66 11.36
C ILE A 3 -1.22 12.87 11.75
N LYS A 4 -0.28 13.50 12.46
CA LYS A 4 0.96 12.86 12.90
C LYS A 4 0.70 11.73 13.89
N ASP A 5 -0.30 11.90 14.76
CA ASP A 5 -0.65 10.90 15.77
C ASP A 5 -1.30 9.66 15.11
N LEU A 6 -2.22 9.87 14.16
CA LEU A 6 -2.83 8.81 13.34
C LEU A 6 -1.76 8.06 12.54
N PHE A 7 -0.88 8.79 11.83
CA PHE A 7 0.21 8.19 11.07
C PHE A 7 1.13 7.36 11.97
N THR A 8 1.56 7.92 13.11
CA THR A 8 2.52 7.29 14.03
C THR A 8 1.98 5.99 14.63
N CYS A 9 0.69 5.93 14.96
CA CYS A 9 0.07 4.71 15.46
C CYS A 9 -0.02 3.64 14.37
N THR A 10 -0.41 4.02 13.15
CA THR A 10 -0.60 3.08 12.04
C THR A 10 0.74 2.55 11.49
N ILE A 11 1.77 3.41 11.37
CA ILE A 11 3.08 3.01 10.83
C ILE A 11 3.77 1.96 11.71
N LYS A 12 3.58 2.01 13.04
CA LYS A 12 4.08 0.98 13.97
C LYS A 12 3.50 -0.39 13.65
N ARG A 13 2.19 -0.46 13.36
CA ARG A 13 1.51 -1.71 12.99
C ARG A 13 1.88 -2.16 11.58
N LEU A 14 2.02 -1.24 10.64
CA LEU A 14 2.43 -1.55 9.27
C LEU A 14 3.83 -2.15 9.18
N LYS A 15 4.76 -1.70 10.04
CA LYS A 15 6.14 -2.22 10.13
C LYS A 15 6.25 -3.56 10.85
N ALA A 16 5.31 -3.89 11.74
CA ALA A 16 5.39 -5.11 12.55
C ALA A 16 5.33 -6.37 11.69
N ALA A 17 6.36 -7.23 11.81
CA ALA A 17 6.43 -8.51 11.11
C ALA A 17 5.75 -9.65 11.88
N ASP A 18 5.78 -9.61 13.21
CA ASP A 18 5.29 -10.67 14.09
C ASP A 18 4.01 -10.26 14.81
N ILE A 19 2.97 -10.04 14.01
CA ILE A 19 1.60 -9.78 14.47
C ILE A 19 0.64 -10.59 13.61
N ASP A 20 -0.57 -10.75 14.14
CA ASP A 20 -1.68 -11.41 13.47
C ASP A 20 -1.93 -10.87 12.05
N GLN A 21 -2.32 -11.76 11.14
CA GLN A 21 -2.54 -11.45 9.73
C GLN A 21 -3.63 -10.39 9.54
N GLU A 22 -4.76 -10.49 10.25
CA GLU A 22 -5.87 -9.55 10.11
C GLU A 22 -5.41 -8.14 10.52
N VAL A 23 -4.61 -8.06 11.58
CA VAL A 23 -4.03 -6.79 12.04
C VAL A 23 -3.07 -6.19 10.99
N LYS A 24 -2.27 -7.02 10.30
CA LYS A 24 -1.41 -6.55 9.19
C LYS A 24 -2.23 -5.96 8.05
N GLU A 25 -3.26 -6.70 7.62
CA GLU A 25 -4.12 -6.27 6.52
C GLU A 25 -4.90 -4.99 6.87
N ARG A 26 -5.36 -4.86 8.11
CA ARG A 26 -5.97 -3.63 8.63
C ARG A 26 -4.98 -2.48 8.67
N ALA A 27 -3.73 -2.70 9.07
CA ALA A 27 -2.70 -1.67 9.07
C ALA A 27 -2.39 -1.16 7.65
N ILE A 28 -2.30 -2.06 6.65
CA ILE A 28 -2.10 -1.69 5.24
C ILE A 28 -3.28 -0.86 4.74
N SER A 29 -4.50 -1.33 4.97
CA SER A 29 -5.73 -0.63 4.54
C SER A 29 -5.85 0.75 5.18
N CYS A 30 -5.58 0.84 6.49
CA CYS A 30 -5.63 2.10 7.23
C CYS A 30 -4.55 3.07 6.74
N MET A 31 -3.31 2.62 6.53
CA MET A 31 -2.27 3.49 6.00
C MET A 31 -2.58 3.94 4.57
N GLY A 32 -3.19 3.06 3.75
CA GLY A 32 -3.63 3.43 2.40
C GLY A 32 -4.64 4.58 2.43
N GLN A 33 -5.60 4.55 3.36
CA GLN A 33 -6.55 5.65 3.57
C GLN A 33 -5.88 6.93 4.07
N ILE A 34 -4.92 6.83 4.98
CA ILE A 34 -4.13 7.98 5.46
C ILE A 34 -3.38 8.62 4.30
N ILE A 35 -2.67 7.85 3.47
CA ILE A 35 -1.94 8.39 2.31
C ILE A 35 -2.92 8.99 1.29
N CYS A 36 -4.04 8.31 1.02
CA CYS A 36 -5.05 8.78 0.06
C CYS A 36 -5.67 10.13 0.48
N SER A 37 -5.86 10.36 1.77
CA SER A 37 -6.58 11.53 2.31
C SER A 37 -5.66 12.64 2.80
N LEU A 38 -4.42 12.30 3.20
CA LEU A 38 -3.52 13.18 3.95
C LEU A 38 -2.06 13.09 3.45
N GLY A 39 -1.80 12.43 2.32
CA GLY A 39 -0.44 12.13 1.84
C GLY A 39 0.38 13.37 1.49
N ASP A 40 -0.27 14.47 1.14
CA ASP A 40 0.32 15.80 0.91
C ASP A 40 0.91 16.42 2.18
N ASN A 41 0.46 15.98 3.36
CA ASN A 41 0.93 16.42 4.67
C ASN A 41 1.99 15.49 5.30
N LEU A 42 2.37 14.39 4.63
CA LEU A 42 3.33 13.41 5.17
C LEU A 42 4.79 13.76 4.89
N GLY A 43 5.08 14.66 3.94
CA GLY A 43 6.46 15.07 3.63
C GLY A 43 7.38 13.87 3.33
N SER A 44 8.53 13.80 4.03
CA SER A 44 9.51 12.73 3.85
C SER A 44 9.03 11.33 4.26
N ASP A 45 8.01 11.24 5.12
CA ASP A 45 7.50 9.95 5.60
C ASP A 45 6.74 9.19 4.51
N LEU A 46 6.22 9.90 3.49
CA LEU A 46 5.51 9.30 2.37
C LEU A 46 6.39 8.28 1.62
N SER A 47 7.58 8.69 1.18
CA SER A 47 8.49 7.83 0.41
C SER A 47 8.84 6.56 1.18
N ASN A 48 9.21 6.71 2.47
CA ASN A 48 9.53 5.58 3.34
C ASN A 48 8.33 4.63 3.51
N THR A 49 7.11 5.19 3.59
CA THR A 49 5.90 4.38 3.73
C THR A 49 5.57 3.63 2.44
N LEU A 50 5.76 4.25 1.28
CA LEU A 50 5.59 3.60 -0.02
C LEU A 50 6.57 2.42 -0.19
N GLN A 51 7.81 2.54 0.28
CA GLN A 51 8.75 1.41 0.28
C GLN A 51 8.25 0.23 1.12
N ILE A 52 7.63 0.50 2.27
CA ILE A 52 7.01 -0.57 3.08
C ILE A 52 5.84 -1.21 2.32
N PHE A 53 5.03 -0.43 1.59
CA PHE A 53 4.00 -1.00 0.72
C PHE A 53 4.62 -1.93 -0.34
N LEU A 54 5.75 -1.54 -0.94
CA LEU A 54 6.45 -2.39 -1.91
C LEU A 54 6.92 -3.71 -1.29
N GLU A 55 7.40 -3.71 -0.04
CA GLU A 55 7.72 -4.93 0.71
C GLU A 55 6.47 -5.78 0.98
N ARG A 56 5.35 -5.16 1.40
CA ARG A 56 4.08 -5.85 1.63
C ARG A 56 3.45 -6.38 0.34
N LEU A 57 3.74 -5.77 -0.80
CA LEU A 57 3.32 -6.24 -2.11
C LEU A 57 4.02 -7.55 -2.47
N LYS A 58 5.30 -7.71 -2.12
CA LYS A 58 6.08 -8.93 -2.38
C LYS A 58 5.63 -10.11 -1.51
N ASN A 59 5.04 -9.84 -0.35
CA ASN A 59 4.64 -10.87 0.61
C ASN A 59 3.29 -11.53 0.23
N GLU A 60 3.29 -12.87 0.17
CA GLU A 60 2.13 -13.67 -0.24
C GLU A 60 0.87 -13.42 0.58
N ILE A 61 1.02 -13.19 1.88
CA ILE A 61 -0.09 -12.97 2.80
C ILE A 61 -0.72 -11.60 2.52
N THR A 62 0.11 -10.57 2.32
CA THR A 62 -0.35 -9.17 2.27
C THR A 62 -0.56 -8.61 0.86
N ARG A 63 -0.14 -9.32 -0.20
CA ARG A 63 -0.13 -8.79 -1.57
C ARG A 63 -1.48 -8.27 -2.04
N LEU A 64 -2.57 -9.02 -1.84
CA LEU A 64 -3.88 -8.61 -2.33
C LEU A 64 -4.38 -7.32 -1.65
N THR A 65 -4.22 -7.23 -0.34
CA THR A 65 -4.60 -6.04 0.43
C THR A 65 -3.74 -4.84 0.04
N THR A 66 -2.46 -5.07 -0.26
CA THR A 66 -1.53 -4.03 -0.73
C THR A 66 -1.91 -3.54 -2.12
N VAL A 67 -2.30 -4.42 -3.06
CA VAL A 67 -2.79 -4.04 -4.39
C VAL A 67 -3.99 -3.10 -4.28
N LYS A 68 -4.98 -3.46 -3.46
CA LYS A 68 -6.18 -2.62 -3.24
C LYS A 68 -5.81 -1.25 -2.65
N ALA A 69 -4.89 -1.22 -1.70
CA ALA A 69 -4.48 0.02 -1.07
C ALA A 69 -3.65 0.91 -2.02
N LEU A 70 -2.80 0.34 -2.88
CA LEU A 70 -2.10 1.10 -3.93
C LEU A 70 -3.07 1.64 -4.98
N THR A 71 -4.10 0.88 -5.36
CA THR A 71 -5.16 1.33 -6.27
C THR A 71 -5.88 2.55 -5.70
N LEU A 72 -6.23 2.50 -4.41
CA LEU A 72 -6.83 3.63 -3.70
C LEU A 72 -5.92 4.87 -3.71
N ILE A 73 -4.64 4.71 -3.40
CA ILE A 73 -3.69 5.83 -3.38
C ILE A 73 -3.53 6.44 -4.78
N ALA A 74 -3.42 5.61 -5.82
CA ALA A 74 -3.29 6.06 -7.20
C ALA A 74 -4.51 6.87 -7.67
N GLY A 75 -5.72 6.49 -7.21
CA GLY A 75 -6.96 7.22 -7.49
C GLY A 75 -7.18 8.48 -6.62
N SER A 76 -6.25 8.82 -5.72
CA SER A 76 -6.41 9.98 -4.84
C SER A 76 -6.39 11.31 -5.62
N PRO A 77 -7.27 12.27 -5.28
CA PRO A 77 -7.23 13.61 -5.87
C PRO A 77 -5.96 14.40 -5.51
N LEU A 78 -5.19 13.96 -4.50
CA LEU A 78 -3.98 14.63 -4.03
C LEU A 78 -2.79 14.48 -4.98
N LYS A 79 -2.90 13.65 -6.03
CA LYS A 79 -1.81 13.38 -6.99
C LYS A 79 -0.51 12.97 -6.30
N ILE A 80 -0.62 12.01 -5.39
CA ILE A 80 0.51 11.46 -4.62
C ILE A 80 1.59 10.95 -5.57
N ASP A 81 2.84 11.32 -5.32
CA ASP A 81 3.98 10.86 -6.11
C ASP A 81 4.31 9.40 -5.80
N LEU A 82 3.91 8.50 -6.70
CA LEU A 82 4.19 7.06 -6.61
C LEU A 82 5.49 6.64 -7.33
N ARG A 83 6.16 7.55 -8.05
CA ARG A 83 7.39 7.24 -8.81
C ARG A 83 8.44 6.44 -8.03
N PRO A 84 8.67 6.67 -6.71
CA PRO A 84 9.66 5.90 -5.95
C PRO A 84 9.46 4.38 -5.93
N VAL A 85 8.25 3.89 -6.19
CA VAL A 85 7.95 2.45 -6.14
C VAL A 85 7.52 1.85 -7.48
N LEU A 86 7.23 2.67 -8.50
CA LEU A 86 6.72 2.19 -9.79
C LEU A 86 7.72 1.28 -10.52
N GLY A 87 9.03 1.59 -10.45
CA GLY A 87 10.06 0.85 -11.16
C GLY A 87 10.10 -0.64 -10.82
N GLU A 88 9.89 -0.99 -9.54
CA GLU A 88 9.81 -2.39 -9.10
C GLU A 88 8.36 -2.88 -8.95
N GLY A 89 7.45 -1.99 -8.54
CA GLY A 89 6.05 -2.32 -8.28
C GLY A 89 5.28 -2.77 -9.52
N VAL A 90 5.47 -2.10 -10.67
CA VAL A 90 4.75 -2.45 -11.91
C VAL A 90 5.11 -3.86 -12.41
N PRO A 91 6.40 -4.25 -12.50
CA PRO A 91 6.77 -5.64 -12.80
C PRO A 91 6.18 -6.68 -11.84
N ILE A 92 6.13 -6.37 -10.54
CA ILE A 92 5.52 -7.25 -9.53
C ILE A 92 4.02 -7.41 -9.79
N LEU A 93 3.29 -6.32 -10.01
CA LEU A 93 1.87 -6.34 -10.36
C LEU A 93 1.65 -7.17 -11.62
N ALA A 94 2.40 -6.92 -12.69
CA ALA A 94 2.30 -7.70 -13.92
C ALA A 94 2.55 -9.21 -13.69
N SER A 95 3.42 -9.59 -12.74
CA SER A 95 3.63 -10.99 -12.37
C SER A 95 2.39 -11.65 -11.76
N PHE A 96 1.53 -10.89 -11.08
CA PHE A 96 0.31 -11.40 -10.44
C PHE A 96 -0.77 -11.81 -11.43
N LEU A 97 -0.80 -11.23 -12.63
CA LEU A 97 -1.73 -11.60 -13.70
C LEU A 97 -1.57 -13.08 -14.14
N ARG A 98 -0.39 -13.65 -13.89
CA ARG A 98 -0.06 -15.06 -14.18
C ARG A 98 -0.42 -16.03 -13.05
N LYS A 99 -0.80 -15.55 -11.86
CA LYS A 99 -1.13 -16.40 -10.69
C LYS A 99 -2.54 -16.98 -10.78
N ASN A 100 -2.77 -18.21 -10.30
CA ASN A 100 -4.10 -18.83 -10.27
C ASN A 100 -4.97 -18.31 -9.10
N GLN A 101 -5.12 -16.99 -8.98
CA GLN A 101 -5.91 -16.35 -7.92
C GLN A 101 -6.77 -15.23 -8.50
N ARG A 102 -8.07 -15.49 -8.69
CA ARG A 102 -9.01 -14.57 -9.36
C ARG A 102 -9.02 -13.17 -8.75
N ALA A 103 -9.17 -13.07 -7.43
CA ALA A 103 -9.23 -11.78 -6.73
C ALA A 103 -7.95 -10.95 -6.92
N LEU A 104 -6.79 -11.60 -6.94
CA LEU A 104 -5.52 -10.95 -7.18
C LEU A 104 -5.41 -10.44 -8.62
N LYS A 105 -5.79 -11.24 -9.62
CA LYS A 105 -5.80 -10.79 -11.02
C LYS A 105 -6.67 -9.55 -11.22
N LEU A 106 -7.92 -9.59 -10.73
CA LEU A 106 -8.85 -8.47 -10.87
C LEU A 106 -8.33 -7.21 -10.17
N GLY A 107 -7.86 -7.35 -8.92
CA GLY A 107 -7.27 -6.21 -8.21
C GLY A 107 -6.03 -5.65 -8.91
N THR A 108 -5.22 -6.50 -9.52
CA THR A 108 -4.02 -6.07 -10.24
C THR A 108 -4.37 -5.31 -11.52
N LEU A 109 -5.38 -5.76 -12.27
CA LEU A 109 -5.86 -5.03 -13.44
C LEU A 109 -6.34 -3.64 -13.04
N SER A 110 -7.20 -3.54 -12.02
CA SER A 110 -7.67 -2.25 -11.52
C SER A 110 -6.55 -1.33 -11.01
N ALA A 111 -5.43 -1.88 -10.55
CA ALA A 111 -4.28 -1.10 -10.10
C ALA A 111 -3.41 -0.59 -11.27
N LEU A 112 -3.54 -1.19 -12.45
CA LEU A 112 -2.77 -0.88 -13.66
C LEU A 112 -3.60 -0.13 -14.72
N ASP A 113 -4.91 -0.01 -14.53
CA ASP A 113 -5.84 0.78 -15.36
C ASP A 113 -5.59 2.30 -15.18
#